data_AF-A0A438M1F6-F1
#
_entry.id   AF-A0A438M1F6-F1
#
_cell.length_a   1.000
_cell.length_b   1.000
_cell.length_c   1.000
_cell.angle_alpha   90.00
_cell.angle_beta   90.00
_cell.angle_gamma   90.00
#
_symmetry.space_group_name_H-M   'P 1'
#
loop_
_entity.id
_entity.type
_entity.pdbx_description
1 polymer ?
#
loop_
_entity_poly.entity_id
_entity_poly.type
_entity_poly.pdbx_seq_one_letter_code
_entity_poly.pdbx_strand_id
1 'polypeptide(L)'
;MRRFLVTFFTALERDATLREVFALSMRSAEGFPELESGLGDKQIVMEGWKRGLMELLDGAGLRDGVPAETAALAIITSVNGTAATWLACPGLFSPADQAEALADAILYGITS
;
A
#
# COMPACT_ATOMS: atom_id res chain seq x y z
N MET A 1 -10.30 8.66 -0.41
CA MET A 1 -9.46 7.47 -0.64
C MET A 1 -8.97 7.33 -2.09
N ARG A 2 -9.85 7.33 -3.11
CA ARG A 2 -9.45 7.15 -4.53
C ARG A 2 -8.24 7.98 -4.97
N ARG A 3 -8.29 9.30 -4.73
CA ARG A 3 -7.19 10.22 -5.05
C ARG A 3 -5.85 9.80 -4.42
N PHE A 4 -5.87 9.31 -3.18
CA PHE A 4 -4.65 8.82 -2.51
C PHE A 4 -4.06 7.62 -3.24
N LEU A 5 -4.88 6.62 -3.60
CA LEU A 5 -4.44 5.43 -4.33
C LEU A 5 -3.89 5.79 -5.73
N VAL A 6 -4.58 6.66 -6.48
CA VAL A 6 -4.12 7.11 -7.79
C VAL A 6 -2.77 7.83 -7.69
N THR A 7 -2.64 8.75 -6.74
CA THR A 7 -1.37 9.45 -6.49
C THR A 7 -0.27 8.46 -6.09
N PHE A 8 -0.58 7.48 -5.23
CA PHE A 8 0.37 6.46 -4.81
C PHE A 8 0.89 5.66 -6.02
N PHE A 9 0.01 5.09 -6.84
CA PHE A 9 0.44 4.28 -7.99
C PHE A 9 1.19 5.08 -9.05
N THR A 10 0.78 6.34 -9.25
CA THR A 10 1.51 7.27 -10.12
C THR A 10 2.91 7.55 -9.59
N ALA A 11 3.03 7.83 -8.29
CA ALA A 11 4.31 8.12 -7.64
C ALA A 11 5.20 6.89 -7.57
N LEU A 12 4.66 5.69 -7.34
CA LEU A 12 5.42 4.45 -7.29
C LEU A 12 6.28 4.26 -8.56
N GLU A 13 5.73 4.63 -9.72
CA GLU A 13 6.45 4.53 -10.99
C GLU A 13 7.37 5.75 -11.25
N ARG A 14 6.86 6.96 -10.98
CA ARG A 14 7.50 8.22 -11.41
C ARG A 14 8.47 8.83 -10.39
N ASP A 15 8.36 8.46 -9.14
CA ASP A 15 9.21 8.94 -8.04
C ASP A 15 10.26 7.88 -7.69
N ALA A 16 11.52 8.15 -8.06
CA ALA A 16 12.63 7.25 -7.80
C ALA A 16 12.87 7.04 -6.30
N THR A 17 12.69 8.08 -5.47
CA THR A 17 12.88 8.01 -4.02
C THR A 17 11.82 7.10 -3.40
N LEU A 18 10.55 7.29 -3.78
CA LEU A 18 9.47 6.44 -3.27
C LEU A 18 9.71 4.97 -3.66
N ARG A 19 10.12 4.73 -4.91
CA ARG A 19 10.44 3.40 -5.41
C ARG A 19 11.58 2.75 -4.64
N GLU A 20 12.65 3.47 -4.35
CA GLU A 20 13.79 2.96 -3.56
C GLU A 20 13.38 2.62 -2.12
N VAL A 21 12.58 3.49 -1.49
CA VAL A 21 12.04 3.24 -0.14
C VAL A 21 11.22 1.96 -0.10
N PHE A 22 10.34 1.75 -1.07
CA PHE A 22 9.54 0.52 -1.16
C PHE A 22 10.40 -0.72 -1.48
N ALA A 23 11.38 -0.60 -2.37
CA ALA A 23 12.30 -1.69 -2.66
C ALA A 23 13.12 -2.11 -1.42
N LEU A 24 13.52 -1.14 -0.59
CA LEU A 24 14.22 -1.41 0.67
C LEU A 24 13.27 -2.04 1.70
N SER A 25 12.06 -1.49 1.85
CA SER A 25 11.10 -1.95 2.86
C SER A 25 10.59 -3.37 2.58
N MET A 26 10.66 -3.85 1.34
CA MET A 26 10.29 -5.22 0.97
C MET A 26 11.37 -6.27 1.21
N ARG A 27 12.61 -5.87 1.55
CA ARG A 27 13.66 -6.84 1.88
C ARG A 27 13.39 -7.46 3.26
N SER A 28 13.66 -8.76 3.35
CA SER A 28 13.69 -9.45 4.65
C SER A 28 14.93 -9.03 5.42
N ALA A 29 14.78 -8.83 6.73
CA ALA A 29 15.91 -8.68 7.65
C ALA A 29 16.45 -10.05 8.12
N GLU A 30 15.84 -11.15 7.68
CA GLU A 30 16.27 -12.50 8.04
C GLU A 30 17.71 -12.75 7.59
N GLY A 31 18.58 -13.06 8.56
CA GLY A 31 20.01 -13.27 8.33
C GLY A 31 20.90 -12.02 8.47
N PHE A 32 20.34 -10.85 8.80
CA PHE A 32 21.07 -9.59 8.96
C PHE A 32 20.79 -8.95 10.34
N PRO A 33 21.56 -9.31 11.39
CA PRO A 33 21.36 -8.80 12.75
C PRO A 33 21.32 -7.27 12.85
N GLU A 34 22.08 -6.57 12.00
CA GLU A 34 22.09 -5.11 11.92
C GLU A 34 20.78 -4.49 11.44
N LEU A 35 19.88 -5.28 10.84
CA LEU A 35 18.55 -4.87 10.37
C LEU A 35 17.42 -5.23 11.34
N GLU A 36 17.70 -5.95 12.43
CA GLU A 36 16.68 -6.36 13.41
C GLU A 36 16.01 -5.17 14.10
N SER A 37 16.76 -4.11 14.42
CA SER A 37 16.17 -2.87 14.95
C SER A 37 15.23 -2.20 13.95
N GLY A 38 15.55 -2.29 12.65
CA GLY A 38 14.72 -1.79 11.56
C GLY A 38 13.39 -2.52 11.41
N LEU A 39 13.26 -3.77 11.90
CA LEU A 39 11.99 -4.49 11.92
C LEU A 39 10.99 -3.84 12.89
N GLY A 40 11.46 -3.39 14.06
CA GLY A 40 10.63 -2.69 15.04
C GLY A 40 10.11 -1.36 14.48
N ASP A 41 10.97 -0.57 13.87
CA ASP A 41 10.60 0.70 13.23
C ASP A 41 9.60 0.49 12.08
N LYS A 42 9.82 -0.55 11.27
CA LYS A 42 8.89 -0.94 10.20
C LYS A 42 7.53 -1.30 10.76
N GLN A 43 7.46 -2.05 11.85
CA GLN A 43 6.19 -2.38 12.49
C GLN A 43 5.45 -1.12 12.96
N ILE A 44 6.15 -0.19 13.64
CA ILE A 44 5.56 1.07 14.12
C ILE A 44 4.98 1.89 12.95
N VAL A 45 5.72 1.99 11.85
CA VAL A 45 5.26 2.71 10.65
C VAL A 45 4.02 2.04 10.05
N MET A 46 4.01 0.70 9.95
CA MET A 46 2.86 -0.04 9.41
C MET A 46 1.61 0.09 10.31
N GLU A 47 1.77 0.06 11.63
CA GLU A 47 0.69 0.31 12.57
C GLU A 47 0.16 1.75 12.48
N GLY A 48 1.05 2.73 12.33
CA GLY A 48 0.70 4.13 12.08
C GLY A 48 -0.09 4.30 10.78
N TRP A 49 0.36 3.66 9.69
CA TRP A 49 -0.31 3.69 8.40
C TRP A 49 -1.71 3.06 8.46
N LYS A 50 -1.84 1.90 9.11
CA LYS A 50 -3.12 1.23 9.34
C LYS A 50 -4.10 2.14 10.09
N ARG A 51 -3.66 2.76 11.18
CA ARG A 51 -4.49 3.67 11.98
C ARG A 51 -4.95 4.89 11.16
N GLY A 52 -4.04 5.54 10.44
CA GLY A 52 -4.40 6.68 9.58
C GLY A 52 -5.39 6.29 8.48
N LEU A 53 -5.27 5.09 7.91
CA LEU A 53 -6.27 4.58 6.97
C LEU A 53 -7.62 4.33 7.64
N MET A 54 -7.65 3.75 8.84
CA MET A 54 -8.89 3.54 9.59
C MET A 54 -9.60 4.87 9.88
N GLU A 55 -8.85 5.92 10.26
CA GLU A 55 -9.39 7.27 10.45
C GLU A 55 -9.97 7.86 9.16
N LEU A 56 -9.31 7.64 8.01
CA LEU A 56 -9.80 8.09 6.70
C LEU A 56 -11.01 7.29 6.19
N LEU A 57 -11.19 6.07 6.68
CA LEU A 57 -12.30 5.18 6.34
C LEU A 57 -13.50 5.38 7.25
N ASP A 58 -13.30 6.03 8.41
CA ASP A 58 -14.38 6.42 9.30
C ASP A 58 -15.29 7.46 8.58
N GLY A 59 -16.54 7.08 8.34
CA GLY A 59 -17.48 7.87 7.54
C GLY A 59 -17.38 7.74 6.02
N ALA A 60 -16.53 6.85 5.48
CA ALA A 60 -16.33 6.70 4.02
C ALA A 60 -17.42 5.88 3.29
N GLY A 61 -18.52 5.50 3.96
CA GLY A 61 -19.57 4.67 3.34
C GLY A 61 -19.06 3.28 2.98
N LEU A 62 -18.49 2.57 3.96
CA LEU A 62 -18.03 1.20 3.78
C LEU A 62 -19.20 0.27 3.43
N ARG A 63 -18.90 -0.79 2.68
CA ARG A 63 -19.86 -1.84 2.38
C ARG A 63 -20.32 -2.54 3.66
N ASP A 64 -21.59 -2.91 3.70
CA ASP A 64 -22.18 -3.66 4.82
C ASP A 64 -21.35 -4.90 5.16
N GLY A 65 -21.02 -5.06 6.44
CA GLY A 65 -20.23 -6.17 6.94
C GLY A 65 -18.71 -6.06 6.74
N VAL A 66 -18.20 -4.93 6.21
CA VAL A 66 -16.75 -4.66 6.10
C VAL A 66 -16.29 -3.71 7.21
N PRO A 67 -15.57 -4.19 8.24
CA PRO A 67 -15.00 -3.32 9.27
C PRO A 67 -13.92 -2.41 8.69
N ALA A 68 -13.80 -1.18 9.21
CA ALA A 68 -12.76 -0.21 8.81
C ALA A 68 -11.34 -0.79 8.91
N GLU A 69 -11.09 -1.63 9.92
CA GLU A 69 -9.82 -2.34 10.07
C GLU A 69 -9.53 -3.30 8.90
N THR A 70 -10.53 -4.08 8.49
CA THR A 70 -10.41 -5.02 7.37
C THR A 70 -10.20 -4.27 6.05
N ALA A 71 -10.92 -3.16 5.86
CA ALA A 71 -10.76 -2.27 4.72
C ALA A 71 -9.35 -1.65 4.67
N ALA A 72 -8.83 -1.16 5.79
CA ALA A 72 -7.48 -0.61 5.88
C ALA A 72 -6.42 -1.67 5.53
N LEU A 73 -6.56 -2.89 6.06
CA LEU A 73 -5.67 -4.00 5.73
C LEU A 73 -5.74 -4.36 4.24
N ALA A 74 -6.93 -4.43 3.66
CA ALA A 74 -7.10 -4.72 2.22
C ALA A 74 -6.43 -3.67 1.34
N ILE A 75 -6.49 -2.39 1.71
CA ILE A 75 -5.78 -1.31 1.02
C ILE A 75 -4.26 -1.51 1.12
N ILE A 76 -3.74 -1.70 2.34
CA ILE A 76 -2.30 -1.89 2.58
C ILE A 76 -1.76 -3.07 1.78
N THR A 77 -2.43 -4.22 1.84
CA THR A 77 -1.97 -5.44 1.15
C THR A 77 -2.04 -5.29 -0.35
N SER A 78 -3.07 -4.64 -0.89
CA SER A 78 -3.20 -4.39 -2.33
C SER A 78 -2.12 -3.43 -2.85
N VAL A 79 -1.84 -2.37 -2.09
CA VAL A 79 -0.79 -1.40 -2.39
C VAL A 79 0.58 -2.09 -2.38
N ASN A 80 0.90 -2.80 -1.30
CA ASN A 80 2.17 -3.51 -1.17
C ASN A 80 2.30 -4.63 -2.21
N GLY A 81 1.23 -5.36 -2.51
CA GLY A 81 1.22 -6.41 -3.53
C GLY A 81 1.47 -5.85 -4.93
N THR A 82 0.86 -4.71 -5.26
CA THR A 82 1.09 -4.00 -6.53
C THR A 82 2.54 -3.56 -6.64
N ALA A 83 3.07 -2.91 -5.59
CA ALA A 83 4.45 -2.44 -5.56
C ALA A 83 5.45 -3.60 -5.65
N ALA A 84 5.23 -4.70 -4.91
CA ALA A 84 6.10 -5.87 -4.94
C ALA A 84 6.12 -6.55 -6.30
N THR A 85 4.94 -6.73 -6.90
CA THR A 85 4.79 -7.34 -8.23
C THR A 85 5.50 -6.50 -9.28
N TRP A 86 5.31 -5.19 -9.26
CA TRP A 86 5.95 -4.29 -10.21
C TRP A 86 7.47 -4.19 -10.01
N LEU A 87 7.94 -4.06 -8.77
CA LEU A 87 9.39 -4.01 -8.48
C LEU A 87 10.11 -5.31 -8.90
N ALA A 88 9.45 -6.45 -8.75
CA ALA A 88 9.99 -7.74 -9.20
C ALA A 88 9.97 -7.88 -10.73
N CYS A 89 8.99 -7.31 -11.43
CA CYS A 89 8.85 -7.38 -12.88
C CYS A 89 8.35 -6.04 -13.47
N PRO A 90 9.22 -5.03 -13.64
CA PRO A 90 8.80 -3.68 -14.05
C PRO A 90 8.15 -3.61 -15.44
N GLY A 91 8.37 -4.61 -16.29
CA GLY A 91 7.77 -4.72 -17.62
C GLY A 91 6.40 -5.40 -17.65
N LEU A 92 5.89 -5.90 -16.53
CA LEU A 92 4.60 -6.61 -16.48
C LEU A 92 3.41 -5.67 -16.71
N PHE A 93 3.46 -4.46 -16.12
CA PHE A 93 2.46 -3.42 -16.26
C PHE A 93 3.04 -2.05 -15.85
N SER A 94 2.37 -0.95 -16.20
CA SER A 94 2.66 0.39 -15.68
C SER A 94 1.68 0.73 -14.53
N PRO A 95 2.16 0.87 -13.28
CA PRO A 95 1.34 1.36 -12.18
C PRO A 95 0.73 2.74 -12.45
N ALA A 96 1.44 3.64 -13.13
CA ALA A 96 0.95 4.97 -13.43
C ALA A 96 -0.21 4.94 -14.44
N ASP A 97 -0.08 4.17 -15.52
CA ASP A 97 -1.14 4.05 -16.54
C ASP A 97 -2.36 3.29 -16.02
N GLN A 98 -2.17 2.38 -15.06
CA GLN A 98 -3.23 1.60 -14.41
C GLN A 98 -3.77 2.24 -13.13
N ALA A 99 -3.28 3.43 -12.73
CA ALA A 99 -3.50 3.99 -11.40
C ALA A 99 -4.98 4.14 -11.04
N GLU A 100 -5.79 4.63 -11.99
CA GLU A 100 -7.24 4.77 -11.81
C GLU A 100 -7.94 3.42 -11.69
N ALA A 101 -7.66 2.49 -12.61
CA ALA A 101 -8.27 1.17 -12.61
C ALA A 101 -7.92 0.35 -11.37
N LEU A 102 -6.67 0.41 -10.90
CA LEU A 102 -6.23 -0.22 -9.66
C LEU A 102 -6.92 0.39 -8.44
N ALA A 103 -7.03 1.71 -8.38
CA ALA A 103 -7.74 2.39 -7.30
C ALA A 103 -9.22 1.99 -7.25
N ASP A 104 -9.89 1.91 -8.41
CA ASP A 104 -11.28 1.51 -8.50
C ASP A 104 -11.49 0.05 -8.13
N ALA A 105 -10.61 -0.86 -8.59
CA ALA A 105 -10.67 -2.27 -8.25
C ALA A 105 -10.52 -2.51 -6.73
N ILE A 106 -9.59 -1.82 -6.09
CA ILE A 106 -9.39 -1.90 -4.63
C ILE A 106 -10.62 -1.39 -3.89
N LEU A 107 -11.14 -0.23 -4.29
CA LEU A 107 -12.28 0.39 -3.61
C LEU A 107 -13.59 -0.34 -3.85
N TYR A 108 -13.78 -0.97 -5.02
CA TYR A 108 -14.98 -1.75 -5.33
C TYR A 108 -15.25 -2.87 -4.31
N GLY A 109 -14.22 -3.44 -3.69
CA GLY A 109 -14.38 -4.44 -2.63
C GLY A 109 -14.73 -3.87 -1.25
N ILE A 110 -14.59 -2.55 -1.07
CA ILE A 110 -14.52 -1.88 0.24
C ILE A 110 -15.66 -0.89 0.44
N THR A 111 -16.00 -0.12 -0.59
CA THR A 111 -16.98 0.97 -0.53
C THR A 111 -18.29 0.57 -1.22
N SER A 112 -19.37 1.18 -0.75
CA SER A 112 -20.74 1.07 -1.29
C SER A 112 -20.96 1.95 -2.50
#